data_AF-A0A964XIJ6-F1
#
_entry.id   AF-A0A964XIJ6-F1
#
_cell.length_a   1.000
_cell.length_b   1.000
_cell.length_c   1.000
_cell.angle_alpha   90.00
_cell.angle_beta   90.00
_cell.angle_gamma   90.00
#
_symmetry.space_group_name_H-M   'P 1'
#
loop_
_entity.id
_entity.type
_entity.pdbx_description
1 polymer ?
#
loop_
_entity_poly.entity_id
_entity_poly.type
_entity_poly.pdbx_seq_one_letter_code
_entity_poly.pdbx_strand_id
1 'polypeptide(L)'
;MRTVSEKTRISAILPAHLVREMKKTAESMGIPNSAVLQKALEDWLMKRLDQDTKELAALSLTDMPDEDTWASLQSETNHAKTG
;
A
#
# COMPACT_ATOMS: atom_id res chain seq x y z
N MET A 1 14.65 8.47 26.30
CA MET A 1 14.47 9.22 25.03
C MET A 1 13.04 9.74 24.99
N ARG A 2 12.83 11.06 24.88
CA ARG A 2 11.49 11.61 24.62
C ARG A 2 11.23 11.43 23.12
N THR A 3 10.35 10.51 22.74
CA THR A 3 9.84 10.42 21.37
C THR A 3 8.96 11.65 21.14
N VAL A 4 9.57 12.74 20.67
CA VAL A 4 8.82 13.91 20.20
C VAL A 4 8.06 13.41 18.97
N SER A 5 6.75 13.27 19.07
CA SER A 5 5.90 12.94 17.92
C SER A 5 6.01 14.11 16.94
N GLU A 6 6.78 13.92 15.87
CA GLU A 6 6.87 14.88 14.77
C GLU A 6 5.53 14.89 14.04
N LYS A 7 4.71 15.89 14.34
CA LYS A 7 3.42 16.08 13.67
C LYS A 7 3.61 16.92 12.42
N THR A 8 3.32 16.33 11.26
CA THR A 8 3.25 17.06 9.98
C THR A 8 1.84 17.58 9.76
N ARG A 9 1.70 18.87 9.46
CA ARG A 9 0.40 19.48 9.12
C ARG A 9 0.13 19.31 7.63
N ILE A 10 -0.97 18.64 7.30
CA ILE A 10 -1.43 18.46 5.93
C ILE A 10 -2.69 19.31 5.73
N SER A 11 -2.78 20.00 4.60
CA SER A 11 -3.99 20.71 4.16
C SER A 11 -4.39 20.19 2.80
N ALA A 12 -5.68 19.87 2.64
CA ALA A 12 -6.22 19.31 1.40
C ALA A 12 -7.59 19.92 1.10
N ILE A 13 -7.92 20.02 -0.19
CA ILE A 13 -9.24 20.42 -0.65
C ILE A 13 -10.07 19.15 -0.85
N LEU A 14 -11.21 19.08 -0.16
CA LEU A 14 -12.10 17.92 -0.21
C LEU A 14 -13.49 18.34 -0.74
N PRO A 15 -14.22 17.42 -1.39
CA PRO A 15 -15.60 17.66 -1.78
C PRO A 15 -16.48 18.05 -0.58
N ALA A 16 -17.35 19.04 -0.77
CA ALA A 16 -18.16 19.59 0.32
C ALA A 16 -19.07 18.56 1.01
N HIS A 17 -19.59 17.58 0.26
CA HIS A 17 -20.39 16.49 0.81
C HIS A 17 -19.59 15.62 1.78
N LEU A 18 -18.33 15.34 1.45
CA LEU A 18 -17.44 14.51 2.27
C LEU A 18 -17.05 15.23 3.56
N VAL A 19 -16.77 16.54 3.48
CA VAL A 19 -16.53 17.38 4.67
C VAL A 19 -17.75 17.40 5.59
N ARG A 20 -18.96 17.41 5.03
CA ARG A 20 -20.21 17.41 5.80
C ARG A 20 -20.41 16.09 6.55
N GLU A 21 -20.24 14.97 5.88
CA GLU A 21 -20.33 13.64 6.51
C GLU A 21 -19.27 13.47 7.59
N MET A 22 -18.02 13.87 7.31
CA MET A 22 -16.94 13.83 8.31
C MET A 22 -17.29 14.62 9.57
N LYS A 23 -17.83 15.84 9.44
CA LYS A 23 -18.26 16.65 10.58
C LYS A 23 -19.37 15.97 11.38
N LYS A 24 -20.37 15.40 10.70
CA LYS A 24 -21.46 14.66 11.34
C LYS A 24 -20.94 13.45 12.13
N THR A 25 -19.97 12.71 11.57
CA THR A 25 -19.30 11.60 12.27
C THR A 25 -18.48 12.08 13.46
N ALA A 26 -17.75 13.20 13.31
CA ALA A 26 -16.99 13.80 14.40
C ALA A 26 -17.90 14.20 15.58
N GLU A 27 -19.03 14.82 15.27
CA GLU A 27 -20.06 15.21 16.24
C GLU A 27 -20.69 14.00 16.93
N SER A 28 -21.07 12.96 16.19
CA SER A 28 -21.72 11.77 16.76
C SER A 28 -20.79 10.95 17.66
N MET A 29 -19.49 10.97 17.38
CA MET A 29 -18.48 10.24 18.15
C MET A 29 -17.79 11.09 19.22
N GLY A 30 -18.06 12.40 19.27
CA GLY A 30 -17.43 13.32 20.22
C GLY A 30 -15.91 13.48 20.03
N ILE A 31 -15.43 13.37 18.79
CA ILE A 31 -14.00 13.43 18.45
C ILE A 31 -13.70 14.57 17.48
N PRO A 32 -12.45 15.07 17.39
CA PRO A 32 -12.11 16.10 16.41
C PRO A 32 -12.13 15.54 14.97
N ASN A 33 -12.45 16.40 14.00
CA ASN A 33 -12.44 16.06 12.57
C ASN A 33 -11.13 15.41 12.11
N SER A 34 -9.99 15.86 12.64
CA SER A 34 -8.68 15.29 12.34
C SER A 34 -8.55 13.83 12.76
N ALA A 35 -9.20 13.43 13.86
CA ALA A 35 -9.19 12.05 14.34
C ALA A 35 -10.05 11.15 13.44
N VAL A 36 -11.18 11.66 12.93
CA VAL A 36 -11.99 10.95 11.92
C VAL A 36 -11.16 10.68 10.67
N LEU A 37 -10.47 11.71 10.16
CA LEU A 37 -9.64 11.57 8.96
C LEU A 37 -8.43 10.67 9.21
N GLN A 38 -7.77 10.80 10.36
CA GLN A 38 -6.64 9.93 10.73
C GLN A 38 -7.06 8.46 10.73
N LYS A 39 -8.17 8.14 11.40
CA LYS A 39 -8.67 6.77 11.47
C LYS A 39 -9.04 6.24 10.08
N ALA A 40 -9.71 7.06 9.26
CA ALA A 40 -10.06 6.68 7.89
C ALA A 40 -8.82 6.38 7.03
N LEU A 41 -7.73 7.14 7.20
CA LEU A 41 -6.46 6.90 6.50
C LEU A 41 -5.77 5.62 6.99
N GLU A 42 -5.74 5.39 8.30
CA GLU A 42 -5.19 4.16 8.89
C GLU A 42 -5.94 2.91 8.40
N ASP A 43 -7.28 2.95 8.44
CA ASP A 43 -8.14 1.86 7.96
C ASP A 43 -7.96 1.60 6.46
N TRP A 44 -7.85 2.67 5.65
CA TRP A 44 -7.61 2.55 4.21
C TRP A 44 -6.23 1.94 3.92
N LEU A 45 -5.19 2.42 4.61
CA LEU A 45 -3.82 1.93 4.43
C LEU A 45 -3.73 0.45 4.78
N MET A 46 -4.31 0.04 5.92
CA MET A 46 -4.35 -1.37 6.33
C MET A 46 -5.03 -2.25 5.29
N LYS A 47 -6.19 -1.83 4.76
CA LYS A 47 -6.89 -2.57 3.70
C LYS A 47 -6.08 -2.65 2.42
N ARG A 48 -5.38 -1.57 2.05
CA ARG A 48 -4.53 -1.56 0.86
C ARG A 48 -3.35 -2.52 1.02
N LEU A 49 -2.68 -2.51 2.16
CA LEU A 49 -1.57 -3.42 2.45
C LEU A 49 -2.01 -4.90 2.48
N ASP A 50 -3.18 -5.19 3.05
CA ASP A 50 -3.75 -6.54 3.03
C ASP A 50 -4.04 -7.01 1.60
N GLN A 51 -4.59 -6.12 0.77
CA GLN A 51 -4.83 -6.39 -0.65
C GLN A 51 -3.52 -6.63 -1.42
N ASP A 52 -2.52 -5.76 -1.26
CA ASP A 52 -1.22 -5.90 -1.90
C ASP A 52 -0.53 -7.21 -1.45
N THR A 53 -0.67 -7.59 -0.18
CA THR A 53 -0.13 -8.87 0.35
C THR A 53 -0.80 -10.07 -0.31
N LYS A 54 -2.13 -10.02 -0.50
CA LYS A 54 -2.87 -11.08 -1.20
C LYS A 54 -2.46 -11.19 -2.66
N GLU A 55 -2.25 -10.06 -3.34
CA GLU A 55 -1.77 -10.03 -4.73
C GLU A 55 -0.36 -10.64 -4.83
N LEU A 56 0.54 -10.28 -3.93
CA LEU A 56 1.89 -10.86 -3.86
C LEU A 56 1.88 -12.35 -3.51
N ALA A 57 0.99 -12.80 -2.62
CA ALA A 57 0.85 -14.21 -2.29
C ALA A 57 0.21 -15.02 -3.43
N ALA A 58 -0.62 -14.37 -4.26
CA ALA A 58 -1.23 -14.97 -5.45
C ALA A 58 -0.25 -15.04 -6.64
N LEU A 59 0.88 -14.32 -6.60
CA LEU A 59 2.02 -14.58 -7.48
C LEU A 59 2.61 -15.93 -7.12
N SER A 60 2.03 -16.96 -7.72
CA SER A 60 2.51 -18.32 -7.65
C SER A 60 3.88 -18.43 -8.30
N LEU A 61 4.83 -19.07 -7.60
CA LEU A 61 6.16 -19.45 -8.12
C LEU A 61 6.09 -20.38 -9.35
N THR A 62 4.90 -20.74 -9.84
CA THR A 62 4.70 -21.48 -11.09
C THR A 62 5.06 -20.69 -12.34
N ASP A 63 5.22 -19.36 -12.25
CA ASP A 63 5.77 -18.55 -13.34
C ASP A 63 7.31 -18.51 -13.33
N MET A 64 7.96 -19.20 -12.38
CA MET A 64 9.39 -19.45 -12.50
C MET A 64 9.60 -20.52 -13.58
N PRO A 65 10.56 -20.29 -14.50
CA PRO A 65 11.03 -21.36 -15.38
C PRO A 65 11.39 -22.58 -14.53
N ASP A 66 11.06 -23.78 -15.00
CA ASP A 66 11.60 -25.00 -14.38
C ASP A 66 13.14 -25.06 -14.56
N GLU A 67 13.79 -25.96 -13.83
CA GLU A 67 15.25 -26.09 -13.84
C GLU A 67 15.81 -26.30 -15.26
N ASP A 68 15.08 -27.02 -16.11
CA ASP A 68 15.45 -27.27 -17.52
C ASP A 68 15.33 -26.00 -18.38
N THR A 69 14.31 -25.17 -18.14
CA THR A 69 14.12 -23.89 -18.81
C THR A 69 15.16 -22.87 -18.34
N TRP A 70 15.57 -22.90 -17.06
CA TRP A 70 16.68 -22.09 -16.54
C TRP A 70 18.02 -22.47 -17.15
N ALA A 71 18.32 -23.76 -17.28
CA ALA A 71 19.54 -24.26 -17.91
C ALA A 71 19.64 -23.81 -19.38
N SER A 72 18.51 -23.84 -20.09
CA SER A 72 18.41 -23.42 -21.49
C SER A 72 18.72 -21.91 -21.66
N LEU A 73 18.12 -21.04 -20.85
CA LEU A 73 18.36 -19.59 -20.88
C LEU A 73 19.82 -19.20 -20.56
N GLN A 74 20.48 -19.94 -19.68
CA GLN A 74 21.91 -19.72 -19.38
C GLN A 74 22.83 -20.19 -20.51
N SER A 75 22.46 -21.24 -21.24
CA SER A 75 23.24 -21.72 -22.38
C SER A 75 23.20 -20.74 -23.56
N GLU A 76 22.04 -20.15 -23.87
CA GLU A 76 21.87 -19.17 -24.94
C GLU A 76 22.67 -17.87 -24.67
N THR A 77 22.68 -17.42 -23.41
CA THR A 77 23.44 -16.21 -23.01
C THR A 77 24.96 -16.43 -23.02
N ASN A 78 25.44 -17.65 -22.79
CA ASN A 78 26.85 -17.99 -22.89
C ASN A 78 27.33 -18.16 -24.34
N HIS A 79 26.47 -18.65 -25.24
CA HIS A 79 26.77 -18.71 -26.68
C HIS A 79 26.82 -17.33 -27.34
N ALA A 80 26.00 -16.37 -26.90
CA ALA A 80 26.02 -15.00 -27.43
C ALA A 80 27.27 -14.19 -27.05
N LYS A 81 28.05 -14.61 -26.04
CA LYS A 81 29.29 -13.93 -25.59
C LYS A 81 30.58 -14.51 -26.18
N THR A 82 30.50 -15.59 -26.96
CA THR A 82 31.66 -16.28 -27.54
C THR A 82 31.71 -16.22 -29.08
N GLY A 83 30.84 -15.41 -29.69
CA GLY A 83 30.84 -15.09 -31.13
C GLY A 83 31.46 -13.74 -31.44
#